data_AF-X7Z9G5-F1
#
_entry.id   AF-X7Z9G5-F1
#
_cell.length_a   1.000
_cell.length_b   1.000
_cell.length_c   1.000
_cell.angle_alpha   90.00
_cell.angle_beta   90.00
_cell.angle_gamma   90.00
#
_symmetry.space_group_name_H-M   'P 1'
#
loop_
_entity.id
_entity.type
_entity.pdbx_description
1 polymer ?
#
loop_
_entity_poly.entity_id
_entity_poly.type
_entity_poly.pdbx_seq_one_letter_code
_entity_poly.pdbx_strand_id
1 'polypeptide(L)'
;MAREHLIALAARTPLLAGADERMFLDIDSLLRPVYGHAKQGASFGHAKIASRALLRLGLSPQITTISTATAAPVIAEAQLRSGKAASGAVPHTSSSRRSPPRKRSTPTRRSWCAATQCLAPRK
;
A
#
# COMPACT_ATOMS: atom_id res chain seq x y z
N MET A 1 25.66 1.01 -18.13
CA MET A 1 25.89 2.38 -17.60
C MET A 1 25.10 2.68 -16.33
N ALA A 2 23.81 3.06 -16.38
CA ALA A 2 23.08 3.50 -15.17
C ALA A 2 22.94 2.41 -14.09
N ARG A 3 22.60 1.17 -14.49
CA ARG A 3 22.49 0.03 -13.56
C ARG A 3 23.81 -0.30 -12.86
N GLU A 4 24.91 -0.37 -13.60
CA GLU A 4 26.24 -0.67 -13.05
C GLU A 4 26.69 0.41 -12.07
N HIS A 5 26.42 1.69 -12.38
CA HIS A 5 26.70 2.80 -11.48
C HIS A 5 25.91 2.70 -10.17
N LEU A 6 24.61 2.37 -10.24
CA LEU A 6 23.78 2.16 -9.05
C LEU A 6 24.25 0.98 -8.20
N ILE A 7 24.67 -0.12 -8.82
CA ILE A 7 25.24 -1.28 -8.10
C ILE A 7 26.55 -0.89 -7.42
N ALA A 8 27.44 -0.18 -8.13
CA ALA A 8 28.71 0.29 -7.57
C ALA A 8 28.51 1.29 -6.42
N LEU A 9 27.50 2.15 -6.50
CA LEU A 9 27.11 3.05 -5.42
C LEU A 9 26.61 2.27 -4.21
N ALA A 10 25.65 1.35 -4.41
CA ALA A 10 25.08 0.53 -3.35
C ALA A 10 26.15 -0.26 -2.58
N ALA A 11 27.16 -0.78 -3.28
CA ALA A 11 28.29 -1.49 -2.66
C ALA A 11 29.17 -0.60 -1.75
N ARG A 12 29.13 0.73 -1.92
CA ARG A 12 29.95 1.70 -1.17
C ARG A 12 29.17 2.43 -0.07
N THR A 13 27.84 2.29 -0.07
CA THR A 13 26.95 2.98 0.88
C THR A 13 26.12 1.96 1.64
N PRO A 14 26.57 1.48 2.83
CA PRO A 14 25.83 0.50 3.63
C PRO A 14 24.65 1.17 4.35
N LEU A 15 23.65 1.62 3.60
CA LEU A 15 22.49 2.37 4.10
C LEU A 15 21.61 1.55 5.06
N LEU A 16 21.62 0.22 4.92
CA LEU A 16 20.80 -0.72 5.69
C LEU A 16 21.69 -1.78 6.36
N ALA A 17 22.64 -1.37 7.19
CA ALA A 17 23.43 -2.32 7.98
C ALA A 17 22.51 -3.25 8.81
N GLY A 18 22.79 -4.55 8.85
CA GLY A 18 21.91 -5.55 9.48
C GLY A 18 20.72 -6.01 8.63
N ALA A 19 20.66 -5.59 7.36
CA ALA A 19 19.69 -6.00 6.36
C ALA A 19 19.47 -7.52 6.27
N ASP A 20 20.56 -8.28 6.33
CA ASP A 20 20.55 -9.73 6.16
C ASP A 20 19.94 -10.47 7.36
N GLU A 21 19.84 -9.82 8.52
CA GLU A 21 19.23 -10.38 9.73
C GLU A 21 17.73 -10.08 9.80
N ARG A 22 17.37 -8.79 9.71
CA ARG A 22 15.98 -8.34 9.78
C ARG A 22 15.81 -6.93 9.24
N MET A 23 14.74 -6.76 8.47
CA MET A 23 14.25 -5.45 8.04
C MET A 23 12.84 -5.18 8.57
N PHE A 24 12.57 -3.92 8.85
CA PHE A 24 11.22 -3.40 9.06
C PHE A 24 10.77 -2.68 7.80
N LEU A 25 9.53 -2.96 7.40
CA LEU A 25 8.91 -2.39 6.20
C LEU A 25 7.67 -1.62 6.61
N ASP A 26 7.60 -0.36 6.23
CA ASP A 26 6.42 0.48 6.39
C ASP A 26 5.88 0.90 5.03
N ILE A 27 4.57 0.76 4.83
CA ILE A 27 3.88 1.09 3.58
C ILE A 27 2.75 2.05 3.92
N ASP A 28 3.05 3.33 3.74
CA ASP A 28 2.08 4.39 3.94
C ASP A 28 1.31 4.65 2.66
N SER A 29 -0.01 4.58 2.74
CA SER A 29 -0.87 5.15 1.71
C SER A 29 -1.97 5.98 2.36
N LEU A 30 -1.94 7.29 2.13
CA LEU A 30 -2.86 8.24 2.74
C LEU A 30 -3.40 9.20 1.68
N LEU A 31 -4.68 9.54 1.78
CA LEU A 31 -5.26 10.61 0.98
C LEU A 31 -4.88 11.97 1.58
N ARG A 32 -4.01 12.71 0.88
CA ARG A 32 -3.52 14.04 1.26
C ARG A 32 -4.31 15.17 0.59
N PRO A 33 -4.78 16.13 1.41
CA PRO A 33 -5.42 17.39 1.06
C PRO A 33 -4.93 18.10 -0.16
N VAL A 34 -5.78 18.32 -1.15
CA VAL A 34 -5.48 19.37 -2.12
C VAL A 34 -6.67 20.27 -2.38
N TYR A 35 -6.38 21.57 -2.49
CA TYR A 35 -7.34 22.61 -2.84
C TYR A 35 -7.07 23.10 -4.27
N GLY A 36 -8.14 23.47 -4.98
CA GLY A 36 -8.10 23.91 -6.37
C GLY A 36 -8.14 22.77 -7.38
N HIS A 37 -8.82 22.99 -8.51
CA HIS A 37 -9.06 21.98 -9.54
C HIS A 37 -7.89 21.76 -10.51
N ALA A 38 -6.90 22.65 -10.52
CA ALA A 38 -5.77 22.60 -11.44
C ALA A 38 -4.73 21.51 -11.12
N LYS A 39 -4.84 20.82 -9.97
CA LYS A 39 -3.84 19.84 -9.54
C LYS A 39 -4.06 18.50 -10.26
N GLN A 40 -3.13 18.14 -11.13
CA GLN A 40 -3.18 16.90 -11.90
C GLN A 40 -3.31 15.68 -10.98
N GLY A 41 -4.21 14.75 -11.34
CA GLY A 41 -4.47 13.52 -10.59
C GLY A 41 -5.32 13.72 -9.33
N ALA A 42 -5.61 14.97 -8.93
CA ALA A 42 -6.51 15.24 -7.82
C ALA A 42 -7.89 14.66 -8.13
N SER A 43 -8.39 13.80 -7.24
CA SER A 43 -9.70 13.18 -7.38
C SER A 43 -10.30 12.90 -6.01
N PHE A 44 -11.60 12.69 -5.98
CA PHE A 44 -12.30 12.34 -4.75
C PHE A 44 -11.94 10.90 -4.34
N GLY A 45 -11.23 10.78 -3.23
CA GLY A 45 -10.85 9.52 -2.60
C GLY A 45 -11.53 9.32 -1.26
N HIS A 46 -11.54 8.08 -0.76
CA HIS A 46 -12.04 7.79 0.58
C HIS A 46 -11.10 8.34 1.65
N ALA A 47 -11.66 9.07 2.61
CA ALA A 47 -11.00 9.50 3.84
C ALA A 47 -11.86 9.15 5.04
N LYS A 48 -11.19 8.94 6.18
CA LYS A 48 -11.83 8.80 7.49
C LYS A 48 -11.42 10.00 8.35
N ILE A 49 -12.39 10.82 8.76
CA ILE A 49 -12.17 11.96 9.67
C ILE A 49 -13.13 11.79 10.84
N ALA A 50 -12.62 11.87 12.07
CA ALA A 50 -13.43 11.69 13.28
C ALA A 50 -14.34 10.45 13.21
N SER A 51 -13.77 9.32 12.80
CA SER A 51 -14.46 8.03 12.60
C SER A 51 -15.54 7.99 11.52
N ARG A 52 -15.79 9.07 10.77
CA ARG A 52 -16.74 9.11 9.65
C ARG A 52 -16.04 8.89 8.33
N ALA A 53 -16.61 8.03 7.48
CA ALA A 53 -16.16 7.85 6.11
C ALA A 53 -16.74 8.96 5.22
N LEU A 54 -15.89 9.63 4.44
CA LEU A 54 -16.28 10.65 3.48
C LEU A 54 -15.39 10.59 2.23
N LEU A 55 -15.83 11.28 1.17
CA LEU A 55 -14.99 11.52 0.01
C LEU A 55 -14.32 12.88 0.14
N ARG A 56 -13.00 12.95 -0.12
CA ARG A 56 -12.25 14.20 -0.11
C ARG A 56 -11.43 14.34 -1.37
N LEU A 57 -11.37 15.55 -1.93
CA LEU A 57 -10.46 15.84 -3.04
C LEU A 57 -9.02 15.79 -2.54
N GLY A 58 -8.20 14.94 -3.14
CA GLY A 58 -6.83 14.74 -2.68
C GLY A 58 -5.94 14.05 -3.70
N LEU A 59 -4.68 13.87 -3.31
CA LEU A 59 -3.72 12.99 -3.94
C LEU A 59 -3.32 11.91 -2.94
N SER A 60 -2.94 10.74 -3.45
CA SER A 60 -2.64 9.58 -2.62
C SER A 60 -1.16 9.21 -2.77
N PRO A 61 -0.24 9.85 -2.04
CA PRO A 61 1.13 9.37 -1.95
C PRO A 61 1.16 7.95 -1.41
N GLN A 62 1.99 7.13 -2.03
CA GLN A 62 2.42 5.84 -1.53
C GLN A 62 3.91 5.92 -1.27
N ILE A 63 4.31 5.66 -0.02
CA ILE A 63 5.71 5.71 0.39
C ILE A 63 6.02 4.38 1.05
N THR A 64 7.10 3.75 0.60
CA THR A 64 7.64 2.55 1.21
C THR A 64 8.95 2.91 1.90
N THR A 65 9.01 2.68 3.21
CA THR A 65 10.19 2.93 4.02
C THR A 65 10.75 1.60 4.53
N ILE A 66 12.07 1.45 4.47
CA ILE A 66 12.79 0.27 4.95
C ILE A 66 13.76 0.71 6.04
N SER A 67 13.80 0.01 7.16
CA SER A 67 14.81 0.20 8.21
C SER A 67 15.32 -1.14 8.74
N THR A 68 16.36 -1.10 9.56
CA THR A 68 16.83 -2.27 10.32
C THR A 68 16.82 -1.93 11.81
N ALA A 69 17.24 -2.86 12.67
CA ALA A 69 17.39 -2.57 14.10
C ALA A 69 18.45 -1.49 14.39
N THR A 70 19.41 -1.30 13.48
CA THR A 70 20.58 -0.45 13.67
C THR A 70 20.69 0.68 12.65
N ALA A 71 19.93 0.64 11.56
CA ALA A 71 19.91 1.66 10.52
C ALA A 71 18.63 2.50 10.56
N ALA A 72 18.79 3.81 10.32
CA ALA A 72 17.67 4.74 10.19
C ALA A 72 16.76 4.37 8.99
N PRO A 73 15.48 4.75 9.01
CA PRO A 73 14.58 4.47 7.89
C PRO A 73 15.00 5.16 6.59
N VAL A 74 14.98 4.41 5.49
CA VAL A 74 15.29 4.85 4.13
C VAL A 74 14.03 4.74 3.28
N ILE A 75 13.71 5.79 2.52
CA ILE A 75 12.63 5.74 1.52
C ILE A 75 13.13 4.89 0.35
N ALA A 76 12.59 3.67 0.22
CA ALA A 76 12.93 2.77 -0.87
C ALA A 76 12.10 3.05 -2.13
N GLU A 77 10.89 3.56 -1.95
CA GLU A 77 9.99 3.90 -3.05
C GLU A 77 9.04 5.03 -2.64
N ALA A 78 8.77 5.94 -3.57
CA ALA A 78 7.81 7.01 -3.41
C ALA A 78 7.07 7.25 -4.72
N GLN A 79 5.75 7.12 -4.70
CA GLN A 79 4.88 7.34 -5.84
C GLN A 79 3.72 8.25 -5.48
N LEU A 80 3.41 9.19 -6.36
CA LEU A 80 2.24 10.05 -6.24
C LEU A 80 1.10 9.49 -7.10
N ARG A 81 -0.01 9.09 -6.47
CA ARG A 81 -1.16 8.48 -7.16
C ARG A 81 -2.38 9.39 -7.10
N SER A 82 -3.34 9.14 -7.98
CA SER A 82 -4.61 9.87 -7.97
C SER A 82 -5.34 9.72 -6.64
N GLY A 83 -6.10 10.73 -6.20
CA GLY A 83 -6.88 10.66 -4.96
C GLY A 83 -7.81 9.44 -4.84
N LYS A 84 -8.38 8.96 -5.94
CA LYS A 84 -9.19 7.72 -5.99
C LYS A 84 -8.39 6.41 -5.95
N ALA A 85 -7.08 6.46 -5.75
CA ALA A 85 -6.24 5.26 -5.67
C ALA A 85 -6.58 4.42 -4.42
N ALA A 86 -6.58 3.10 -4.56
CA ALA A 86 -6.85 2.19 -3.45
C ALA A 86 -5.70 2.24 -2.42
N SER A 87 -6.06 2.27 -1.14
CA SER A 87 -5.13 2.33 0.00
C SER A 87 -4.83 0.97 0.64
N GLY A 88 -5.43 -0.12 0.15
CA GLY A 88 -5.22 -1.46 0.74
C GLY A 88 -5.70 -2.64 -0.09
N ALA A 89 -6.16 -2.43 -1.32
CA ALA A 89 -6.45 -3.53 -2.22
C ALA A 89 -5.15 -3.92 -2.91
N VAL A 90 -4.47 -4.95 -2.40
CA VAL A 90 -3.50 -5.70 -3.22
C VAL A 90 -4.33 -6.40 -4.30
N PRO A 91 -4.25 -6.05 -5.59
CA PRO A 91 -4.78 -6.90 -6.63
C PRO A 91 -3.74 -8.00 -6.80
N HIS A 92 -3.79 -9.03 -5.96
CA HIS A 92 -3.12 -10.29 -6.25
C HIS A 92 -3.97 -11.00 -7.31
N THR A 93 -3.96 -10.45 -8.53
CA THR A 93 -4.34 -11.23 -9.70
C THR A 93 -3.12 -12.03 -10.10
N SER A 94 -2.92 -13.19 -9.48
CA SER A 94 -2.37 -14.29 -10.27
C SER A 94 -3.36 -14.48 -11.41
N SER A 95 -2.92 -14.22 -12.62
CA SER A 95 -3.68 -14.40 -13.84
C SER A 95 -3.95 -15.88 -14.11
N SER A 96 -4.77 -16.53 -13.28
CA SER A 96 -5.51 -17.70 -13.73
C SER A 96 -6.79 -17.20 -14.37
N ARG A 97 -6.83 -17.29 -15.70
CA ARG A 97 -7.99 -16.97 -16.53
C ARG A 97 -9.13 -17.94 -16.15
N ARG A 98 -9.96 -17.57 -15.17
CA ARG A 98 -11.14 -18.34 -14.78
C ARG A 98 -12.27 -18.00 -15.76
N SER A 99 -12.69 -18.97 -16.56
CA SER A 99 -13.85 -18.86 -17.46
C SER A 99 -15.08 -18.35 -16.71
N PRO A 100 -15.95 -17.53 -17.34
CA PRO A 100 -17.11 -16.98 -16.67
C PRO A 100 -18.10 -18.12 -16.31
N PRO A 101 -18.58 -18.20 -15.06
CA PRO A 101 -19.65 -19.13 -14.72
C PRO A 101 -20.98 -18.66 -15.33
N ARG A 102 -21.62 -19.59 -16.03
CA ARG A 102 -22.95 -19.49 -16.64
C ARG A 102 -24.00 -19.02 -15.62
N LYS A 103 -24.83 -18.03 -15.98
CA LYS A 103 -25.91 -17.50 -15.12
C LYS A 103 -26.86 -18.62 -14.68
N ARG A 104 -27.02 -18.81 -13.38
CA ARG A 104 -28.24 -19.38 -12.77
C ARG A 104 -28.64 -18.55 -11.56
N SER A 105 -29.96 -18.48 -11.42
CA SER A 105 -30.81 -17.71 -10.50
C SER A 105 -30.35 -17.58 -9.06
N THR A 106 -30.74 -16.44 -8.47
CA THR A 106 -30.69 -16.09 -7.04
C THR A 106 -31.09 -17.25 -6.11
N PRO A 107 -30.41 -17.34 -4.95
CA PRO A 107 -31.16 -17.05 -3.74
C PRO A 107 -30.40 -16.13 -2.77
N THR A 108 -31.23 -15.50 -1.95
CA THR A 108 -30.94 -14.60 -0.85
C THR A 108 -30.01 -15.18 0.22
N ARG A 109 -29.38 -14.27 0.96
CA ARG A 109 -28.84 -14.30 2.34
C ARG A 109 -27.32 -14.07 2.45
N ARG A 110 -27.02 -13.03 3.22
CA ARG A 110 -25.71 -12.61 3.71
C ARG A 110 -25.12 -13.71 4.60
N SER A 111 -23.91 -14.13 4.29
CA SER A 111 -22.93 -14.56 5.29
C SER A 111 -21.53 -14.52 4.66
N TRP A 112 -20.75 -13.50 4.98
CA TRP A 112 -19.31 -13.54 4.82
C TRP A 112 -18.73 -14.10 6.13
N CYS A 113 -18.27 -15.35 6.09
CA CYS A 113 -17.29 -15.85 7.06
C CYS A 113 -15.91 -15.47 6.55
N ALA A 114 -15.14 -14.76 7.36
CA ALA A 114 -13.70 -14.63 7.15
C ALA A 114 -12.97 -14.79 8.49
N ALA A 115 -12.06 -15.76 8.49
CA ALA A 115 -10.79 -15.84 9.19
C ALA A 115 -10.77 -15.80 10.74
N THR A 116 -10.60 -17.01 11.29
CA THR A 116 -9.61 -17.41 12.30
C THR A 116 -9.00 -16.30 13.16
N GLN A 117 -9.42 -16.27 14.43
CA GLN A 117 -8.74 -15.53 15.51
C GLN A 117 -7.33 -16.08 15.74
N CYS A 118 -6.32 -15.21 15.65
CA CYS A 118 -5.04 -15.44 16.32
C CYS A 118 -5.29 -15.37 17.83
N LEU A 119 -5.11 -16.51 18.52
CA LEU A 119 -4.94 -16.55 19.97
C LEU A 119 -3.63 -15.84 20.33
N ALA A 120 -3.72 -14.81 21.17
CA ALA A 120 -2.61 -14.38 22.00
C ALA A 120 -2.82 -14.95 23.42
N PRO A 121 -1.80 -15.57 24.05
CA PRO A 121 -1.89 -15.97 25.44
C PRO A 121 -1.86 -14.74 26.35
N ARG A 122 -2.85 -14.62 27.24
CA ARG A 122 -2.78 -13.71 28.39
C ARG A 122 -1.92 -14.37 29.47
N LYS A 123 -1.04 -13.57 30.10
CA LYS A 123 -0.41 -13.92 31.37
C LYS A 123 -1.45 -14.06 32.47
#